data_AF-A0A8T9BYH9-F1
#
_entry.id   AF-A0A8T9BYH9-F1
#
_cell.length_a   1.000
_cell.length_b   1.000
_cell.length_c   1.000
_cell.angle_alpha   90.00
_cell.angle_beta   90.00
_cell.angle_gamma   90.00
#
_symmetry.space_group_name_H-M   'P 1'
#
loop_
_entity.id
_entity.type
_entity.pdbx_description
1 polymer ?
#
loop_
_entity_poly.entity_id
_entity_poly.type
_entity_poly.pdbx_seq_one_letter_code
_entity_poly.pdbx_strand_id
1 'polypeptide(L)' 'MGGGGKIPYPKHVWSPAGGWYSQPANWKANTAVLGAVMIGLTGLMWKLSAER' A
#
# COMPACT_ATOMS: atom_id res chain seq x y z
N MET A 1 14.36 14.77 2.52
CA MET A 1 13.50 14.89 3.71
C MET A 1 14.03 13.91 4.76
N GLY A 2 14.61 14.41 5.85
CA GLY A 2 15.14 13.58 6.93
C GLY A 2 14.06 13.28 7.95
N GLY A 3 13.58 12.03 8.01
CA GLY A 3 12.79 11.59 9.15
C GLY A 3 13.72 11.62 10.35
N GLY A 4 13.47 12.51 11.31
CA GLY A 4 14.29 12.67 12.51
C GLY A 4 14.52 11.36 13.26
N GLY A 5 15.29 11.41 14.36
CA GLY A 5 15.63 10.21 15.13
C GLY A 5 14.41 9.35 15.47
N LYS A 6 14.53 8.03 15.27
CA LYS A 6 13.48 7.06 15.63
C LYS A 6 13.47 6.91 17.15
N ILE A 7 12.33 7.20 17.78
CA ILE A 7 12.11 6.95 19.22
C ILE A 7 11.85 5.44 19.42
N PRO A 8 12.25 4.82 20.55
CA PRO A 8 11.91 3.44 20.85
C PRO A 8 10.40 3.15 20.76
N TYR A 9 10.05 1.99 20.21
CA TYR A 9 8.68 1.53 20.00
C TYR A 9 8.58 0.01 20.18
N PRO A 10 7.41 -0.54 20.56
CA PRO A 10 7.24 -1.98 20.76
C PRO A 10 7.36 -2.75 19.44
N LYS A 11 8.24 -3.76 19.41
CA LYS A 11 8.57 -4.51 18.17
C LYS A 11 7.59 -5.61 17.81
N HIS A 12 6.79 -6.07 18.78
CA HIS A 12 5.90 -7.22 18.62
C HIS A 12 4.42 -6.86 18.48
N VAL A 13 4.12 -5.55 18.34
CA VAL A 13 2.76 -5.08 18.08
C VAL A 13 2.52 -5.04 16.58
N TRP A 14 1.40 -5.60 16.14
CA TRP A 14 0.99 -5.61 14.75
C TRP A 14 -0.30 -4.79 14.55
N SER A 15 -0.40 -4.13 13.40
CA SER A 15 -1.62 -3.47 12.93
C SER A 15 -1.71 -3.61 11.41
N PRO A 16 -2.94 -3.69 10.85
CA PRO A 16 -3.14 -3.84 9.41
C PRO A 16 -2.59 -2.66 8.59
N ALA A 17 -2.52 -1.47 9.18
CA ALA A 17 -1.98 -0.27 8.53
C ALA A 17 -0.44 -0.15 8.66
N GLY A 18 0.20 -1.09 9.37
CA GLY A 18 1.62 -1.01 9.75
C GLY A 18 1.80 -0.55 11.20
N GLY A 19 3.00 -0.06 11.52
CA GLY A 19 3.38 0.39 12.85
C GLY A 19 4.29 1.61 12.79
N TRP A 20 5.16 1.75 13.79
CA TRP A 20 6.07 2.88 13.87
C TRP A 20 7.16 2.82 12.79
N TYR A 21 7.23 3.89 11.98
CA TYR A 21 8.25 4.06 10.93
C TYR A 21 8.32 2.88 9.94
N SER A 22 7.17 2.31 9.56
CA SER A 22 7.10 1.20 8.62
C SER A 22 7.72 1.53 7.27
N GLN A 23 8.80 0.83 6.93
CA GLN A 23 9.52 0.93 5.65
C GLN A 23 9.87 -0.47 5.18
N PRO A 24 8.87 -1.28 4.75
CA PRO A 24 9.12 -2.64 4.33
C PRO A 24 10.00 -2.67 3.08
N ALA A 25 10.91 -3.65 2.99
CA ALA A 25 11.89 -3.72 1.90
C ALA A 25 11.24 -3.86 0.51
N ASN A 26 10.02 -4.43 0.45
CA ASN A 26 9.26 -4.70 -0.77
C ASN A 26 8.20 -3.62 -1.09
N TRP A 27 8.25 -2.44 -0.49
CA TRP A 27 7.20 -1.41 -0.67
C TRP A 27 6.89 -1.12 -2.15
N LYS A 28 7.91 -1.07 -3.03
CA LYS A 28 7.74 -0.79 -4.47
C LYS A 28 6.89 -1.86 -5.17
N ALA A 29 7.21 -3.13 -4.92
CA ALA A 29 6.51 -4.25 -5.51
C ALA A 29 5.06 -4.31 -5.02
N ASN A 30 4.84 -4.14 -3.71
CA ASN A 30 3.50 -4.16 -3.13
C ASN A 30 2.63 -3.03 -3.69
N THR A 31 3.19 -1.82 -3.83
CA THR A 31 2.50 -0.68 -4.44
C THR A 31 2.19 -0.93 -5.91
N ALA A 32 3.12 -1.51 -6.68
CA ALA A 32 2.90 -1.84 -8.08
C ALA A 32 1.76 -2.86 -8.25
N VAL A 33 1.73 -3.90 -7.40
CA VAL A 33 0.66 -4.92 -7.42
C VAL A 33 -0.70 -4.30 -7.11
N LEU A 34 -0.83 -3.52 -6.03
CA LEU A 34 -2.10 -2.86 -5.72
C LEU A 34 -2.52 -1.86 -6.80
N GLY A 35 -1.57 -1.11 -7.35
CA GLY A 35 -1.84 -0.20 -8.47
C GLY A 35 -2.40 -0.94 -9.70
N ALA A 36 -1.79 -2.08 -10.06
CA ALA A 36 -2.28 -2.90 -11.17
C ALA A 36 -3.69 -3.43 -10.94
N VAL A 37 -3.99 -3.90 -9.71
CA VAL A 37 -5.34 -4.35 -9.33
C VAL A 37 -6.36 -3.22 -9.45
N MET A 38 -6.04 -2.03 -8.92
CA MET A 38 -6.94 -0.87 -8.99
C MET A 38 -7.22 -0.45 -10.44
N ILE A 39 -6.19 -0.36 -11.28
CA ILE A 39 -6.34 -0.02 -12.70
C ILE A 39 -7.17 -1.09 -13.42
N GLY A 40 -6.87 -2.37 -13.18
CA GLY A 40 -7.59 -3.49 -13.78
C GLY A 40 -9.08 -3.48 -13.43
N LEU A 41 -9.42 -3.35 -12.14
CA LEU A 41 -10.81 -3.28 -11.70
C LEU A 41 -11.54 -2.05 -12.24
N THR A 42 -10.88 -0.88 -12.23
CA THR A 42 -11.46 0.35 -12.76
C THR A 42 -11.77 0.22 -14.24
N GLY A 43 -10.83 -0.31 -15.04
CA GLY A 43 -11.02 -0.52 -16.47
C GLY A 43 -12.11 -1.56 -16.79
N LEU A 44 -12.17 -2.66 -16.03
CA LEU A 44 -13.22 -3.67 -16.19
C LEU A 44 -14.62 -3.12 -15.85
N MET A 45 -14.74 -2.38 -14.74
CA MET A 45 -16.01 -1.78 -14.33
C MET A 45 -16.45 -0.68 -15.28
N TRP A 46 -15.51 0.13 -15.79
CA TRP A 46 -15.80 1.09 -16.85
C TRP A 46 -16.37 0.38 -18.07
N LYS A 47 -15.67 -0.63 -18.59
CA LYS A 47 -16.12 -1.39 -19.77
C LYS A 47 -17.53 -1.95 -19.56
N LEU A 48 -17.76 -2.60 -18.42
CA LEU A 48 -19.06 -3.16 -18.06
C LEU A 48 -20.17 -2.11 -18.03
N SER A 49 -19.86 -0.91 -17.50
CA SER A 49 -20.79 0.22 -17.44
C SER A 49 -21.02 0.88 -18.79
N ALA A 50 -20.08 0.79 -19.74
CA ALA A 50 -20.22 1.36 -21.07
C ALA A 50 -20.98 0.44 -22.03
N GLU A 51 -20.99 -0.87 -21.76
CA GLU A 51 -21.66 -1.89 -22.59
C GLU A 51 -23.10 -2.20 -22.15
N ARG A 52 -23.51 -1.77 -20.96
CA ARG A 52 -24.88 -1.89 -20.42
C ARG A 52 -25.58 -0.55 -20.42
#